data_AF-A0A8I2BBB1-F1
#
_entry.id   AF-A0A8I2BBB1-F1
#
_cell.length_a   1.000
_cell.length_b   1.000
_cell.length_c   1.000
_cell.angle_alpha   90.00
_cell.angle_beta   90.00
_cell.angle_gamma   90.00
#
_symmetry.space_group_name_H-M   'P 1'
#
loop_
_entity.id
_entity.type
_entity.pdbx_description
1 polymer ?
#
loop_
_entity_poly.entity_id
_entity_poly.type
_entity_poly.pdbx_seq_one_letter_code
_entity_poly.pdbx_strand_id
1 'polypeptide(L)'
;TKIYDAANWSKHEDDFTQMFYNQNVKQFWLPEEIALNGDLLTWKYLGKNEQDTYMKVLAGLTLLDTEQGNTGMPIVAEHVDGHQRKAVLNFMAMMENAVHA
;
A
#
# COMPACT_ATOMS: atom_id res chain seq x y z
N THR A 1 28.07 22.27 6.06
CA THR A 1 27.93 20.83 6.37
C THR A 1 26.47 20.53 6.64
N LYS A 2 25.89 19.51 6.02
CA LYS A 2 24.48 19.14 6.28
C LYS A 2 24.41 18.47 7.65
N ILE A 3 23.56 18.98 8.54
CA ILE A 3 23.30 18.37 9.85
C ILE A 3 22.21 17.32 9.61
N TYR A 4 22.44 16.11 10.11
CA TYR A 4 21.47 15.02 10.10
C TYR A 4 20.86 14.87 11.49
N ASP A 5 19.58 14.57 11.55
CA ASP A 5 18.81 14.24 12.74
C ASP A 5 18.20 12.84 12.60
N ALA A 6 17.56 12.34 13.66
CA ALA A 6 17.03 10.98 13.73
C ALA A 6 15.61 10.96 14.28
N ALA A 7 14.84 9.94 13.88
CA ALA A 7 13.51 9.69 14.42
C ALA A 7 13.57 9.38 15.92
N ASN A 8 12.73 10.05 16.72
CA ASN A 8 12.54 9.72 18.14
C ASN A 8 11.12 9.20 18.35
N TRP A 9 10.94 7.88 18.38
CA TRP A 9 9.62 7.25 18.56
C TRP A 9 9.09 7.34 20.00
N SER A 10 9.89 7.77 20.97
CA SER A 10 9.42 8.04 22.33
C SER A 10 8.78 9.42 22.48
N LYS A 11 8.90 10.29 21.46
CA LYS A 11 8.24 11.60 21.41
C LYS A 11 7.47 11.73 20.10
N HIS A 12 6.14 11.66 20.18
CA HIS A 12 5.28 11.79 19.01
C HIS A 12 5.45 13.15 18.34
N GLU A 13 5.47 13.14 17.00
CA GLU A 13 5.57 14.37 16.19
C GLU A 13 4.23 15.10 16.09
N ASP A 14 3.11 14.38 16.23
CA ASP A 14 1.74 14.87 16.26
C ASP A 14 0.79 13.82 16.88
N ASP A 15 -0.50 14.17 16.90
CA ASP A 15 -1.55 13.37 17.54
C ASP A 15 -2.10 12.23 16.68
N PHE A 16 -1.65 12.06 15.43
CA PHE A 16 -2.29 11.13 14.48
C PHE A 16 -1.32 10.13 13.82
N THR A 17 -0.03 10.44 13.71
CA THR A 17 0.94 9.61 13.00
C THR A 17 1.06 8.23 13.62
N GLN A 18 1.09 8.15 14.96
CA GLN A 18 1.12 6.87 15.66
C GLN A 18 -0.18 6.08 15.48
N MET A 19 -1.32 6.76 15.37
CA MET A 19 -2.59 6.11 15.08
C MET A 19 -2.56 5.45 13.70
N PHE A 20 -2.10 6.15 12.66
CA PHE A 20 -1.96 5.56 11.32
C PHE A 20 -0.97 4.41 11.30
N TYR A 21 0.20 4.55 11.94
CA TYR A 21 1.17 3.47 12.04
C TYR A 21 0.55 2.22 12.68
N ASN A 22 -0.10 2.38 13.84
CA ASN A 22 -0.73 1.27 14.55
C ASN A 22 -1.84 0.62 13.72
N GLN A 23 -2.59 1.43 12.97
CA GLN A 23 -3.65 0.93 12.11
C GLN A 23 -3.10 0.16 10.91
N ASN A 24 -2.08 0.68 10.23
CA ASN A 24 -1.40 0.02 9.12
C ASN A 24 -0.83 -1.33 9.56
N VAL A 25 -0.17 -1.40 10.72
CA VAL A 25 0.38 -2.66 11.25
C VAL A 25 -0.73 -3.67 11.56
N LYS A 26 -1.85 -3.23 12.15
CA LYS A 26 -3.00 -4.12 12.42
C LYS A 26 -3.67 -4.64 11.15
N GLN A 27 -3.56 -3.91 10.05
CA GLN A 27 -4.17 -4.24 8.77
C GLN A 27 -3.17 -4.79 7.75
N PHE A 28 -1.94 -5.05 8.16
CA PHE A 28 -0.96 -5.70 7.31
C PHE A 28 -1.45 -7.10 6.95
N TRP A 29 -1.36 -7.46 5.68
CA TRP A 29 -1.73 -8.76 5.13
C TRP A 29 -0.82 -9.09 3.95
N LEU A 30 -0.76 -10.37 3.61
CA LEU A 30 -0.03 -10.87 2.43
C LEU A 30 -1.01 -11.61 1.51
N PRO A 31 -0.87 -11.48 0.18
CA PRO A 31 -1.77 -12.14 -0.76
C PRO A 31 -1.78 -13.67 -0.64
N GLU A 32 -0.67 -14.27 -0.20
CA GLU A 32 -0.56 -15.70 0.05
C GLU A 32 -1.45 -16.20 1.20
N GLU A 33 -1.94 -15.31 2.06
CA GLU A 33 -2.85 -15.66 3.16
C GLU A 33 -4.28 -15.92 2.66
N ILE A 34 -4.61 -15.50 1.43
CA ILE A 34 -5.95 -15.63 0.84
C ILE A 34 -5.99 -16.80 -0.15
N ALA A 35 -6.70 -17.87 0.20
CA ALA A 35 -6.84 -19.04 -0.67
C ALA A 35 -7.84 -18.81 -1.81
N LEU A 36 -7.35 -18.59 -3.02
CA LEU A 36 -8.18 -18.37 -4.22
C LEU A 36 -8.83 -19.65 -4.80
N ASN A 37 -8.49 -20.83 -4.27
CA ASN A 37 -8.99 -22.11 -4.79
C ASN A 37 -10.53 -22.22 -4.77
N GLY A 38 -11.19 -21.59 -3.80
CA GLY A 38 -12.65 -21.58 -3.68
C GLY A 38 -13.35 -20.91 -4.88
N ASP A 39 -12.67 -19.97 -5.54
CA ASP A 39 -13.27 -19.15 -6.59
C ASP A 39 -13.11 -19.75 -7.99
N LEU A 40 -12.32 -20.82 -8.13
CA LEU A 40 -12.01 -21.45 -9.42
C LEU A 40 -13.26 -21.95 -10.17
N LEU A 41 -14.25 -22.48 -9.44
CA LEU A 41 -15.50 -22.92 -10.06
C LEU A 41 -16.30 -21.73 -10.55
N THR A 42 -16.50 -20.71 -9.71
CA THR A 42 -17.20 -19.47 -10.07
C THR A 42 -16.56 -18.81 -11.28
N TRP A 43 -15.22 -18.70 -11.30
CA TRP A 43 -14.48 -18.17 -12.44
C TRP A 43 -14.79 -18.89 -13.75
N LYS A 44 -14.85 -20.23 -13.72
CA LYS A 44 -15.16 -21.05 -14.91
C LYS A 44 -16.61 -20.89 -15.41
N TYR A 45 -17.54 -20.49 -14.55
CA TYR A 45 -18.94 -20.26 -14.92
C TYR A 45 -19.18 -18.87 -15.54
N LEU A 46 -18.24 -17.93 -15.39
CA LEU A 46 -18.34 -16.62 -16.03
C LEU A 46 -18.25 -16.73 -17.56
N GLY A 47 -18.99 -15.86 -18.25
CA GLY A 47 -18.87 -15.69 -19.69
C GLY A 47 -17.51 -15.10 -20.07
N LYS A 48 -17.07 -15.33 -21.31
CA LYS A 48 -15.78 -14.82 -21.82
C LYS A 48 -15.64 -13.30 -21.67
N ASN A 49 -16.72 -12.55 -21.92
CA ASN A 49 -16.70 -11.09 -21.80
C ASN A 49 -16.58 -10.63 -20.34
N GLU A 50 -17.15 -11.37 -19.38
CA GLU A 50 -17.05 -11.05 -17.96
C GLU A 50 -15.63 -11.30 -17.46
N GLN A 51 -15.03 -12.43 -17.84
CA GLN A 51 -13.62 -12.74 -17.53
C GLN A 51 -12.67 -11.69 -18.13
N ASP A 52 -12.86 -11.33 -19.41
CA ASP A 52 -12.05 -10.30 -20.08
C ASP A 52 -12.17 -8.93 -19.40
N THR A 53 -13.40 -8.54 -19.04
CA THR A 53 -13.64 -7.30 -18.29
C THR A 53 -12.95 -7.33 -16.93
N TYR A 54 -13.10 -8.43 -16.19
CA TYR A 54 -12.49 -8.60 -14.87
C TYR A 54 -10.96 -8.47 -14.92
N MET A 55 -10.31 -9.17 -15.87
CA MET A 55 -8.85 -9.09 -16.04
C MET A 55 -8.38 -7.68 -16.42
N LYS A 56 -9.11 -6.98 -17.31
CA LYS A 56 -8.76 -5.60 -17.71
C LYS A 56 -8.93 -4.61 -16.57
N VAL A 57 -9.96 -4.78 -15.74
CA VAL A 57 -10.14 -3.96 -14.53
C VAL A 57 -9.00 -4.19 -13.56
N LEU A 58 -8.66 -5.46 -13.26
CA LEU A 58 -7.52 -5.77 -12.39
C LEU A 58 -6.21 -5.20 -12.92
N ALA A 59 -5.91 -5.37 -14.21
CA ALA A 59 -4.70 -4.80 -14.82
C ALA A 59 -4.66 -3.25 -14.71
N GLY A 60 -5.82 -2.59 -14.83
CA GLY A 60 -5.92 -1.15 -14.63
C GLY A 60 -5.63 -0.75 -13.17
N LEU A 61 -6.14 -1.49 -12.20
CA LEU A 61 -5.87 -1.26 -10.78
C LEU A 61 -4.39 -1.51 -10.45
N THR A 62 -3.80 -2.61 -10.92
CA THR A 62 -2.37 -2.91 -10.76
C THR A 62 -1.49 -1.76 -11.28
N LEU A 63 -1.85 -1.14 -12.41
CA LEU A 63 -1.12 0.02 -12.94
C LEU A 63 -1.19 1.21 -11.97
N LEU A 64 -2.37 1.51 -11.43
CA LEU A 64 -2.56 2.62 -10.50
C LEU A 64 -1.83 2.39 -9.17
N ASP A 65 -1.87 1.17 -8.63
CA ASP A 65 -1.14 0.81 -7.41
C ASP A 65 0.37 0.90 -7.63
N THR A 66 0.86 0.45 -8.80
CA THR A 66 2.28 0.61 -9.19
C THR A 66 2.71 2.08 -9.22
N GLU A 67 1.89 2.96 -9.82
CA GLU A 67 2.19 4.41 -9.87
C GLU A 67 2.11 5.06 -8.48
N GLN A 68 1.16 4.64 -7.64
CA GLN A 68 1.03 5.14 -6.28
C GLN A 68 2.23 4.73 -5.41
N GLY A 69 2.65 3.47 -5.48
CA GLY A 69 3.79 2.96 -4.71
C GLY A 69 5.13 3.53 -5.17
N ASN A 70 5.37 3.61 -6.50
CA ASN A 70 6.66 4.06 -7.05
C ASN A 70 6.83 5.57 -7.11
N THR A 71 5.74 6.32 -7.33
CA THR A 71 5.79 7.75 -7.62
C THR A 71 4.98 8.55 -6.61
N GLY A 72 3.70 8.22 -6.43
CA GLY A 72 2.78 9.02 -5.64
C GLY A 72 3.19 9.16 -4.18
N MET A 73 3.31 8.05 -3.46
CA MET A 73 3.68 8.04 -2.03
C MET A 73 5.09 8.61 -1.78
N PRO A 74 6.13 8.29 -2.57
CA PRO A 74 7.44 8.91 -2.42
C PRO A 74 7.42 10.44 -2.59
N ILE A 75 6.68 10.97 -3.58
CA ILE A 75 6.55 12.42 -3.76
C ILE A 75 5.86 13.05 -2.55
N VAL A 76 4.78 12.45 -2.03
CA VAL A 76 4.13 12.95 -0.81
C VAL A 76 5.09 12.96 0.37
N ALA A 77 5.86 11.87 0.56
CA ALA A 77 6.84 11.77 1.63
C ALA A 77 7.99 12.79 1.51
N GLU A 78 8.37 13.18 0.30
CA GLU A 78 9.37 14.25 0.07
C GLU A 78 8.88 15.61 0.57
N HIS A 79 7.58 15.89 0.47
CA HIS A 79 6.95 17.18 0.78
C HIS A 79 6.38 17.28 2.20
N VAL A 80 6.56 16.25 3.03
CA VAL A 80 6.10 16.23 4.43
C VAL A 80 7.30 16.24 5.37
N ASP A 81 7.27 17.08 6.40
CA ASP A 81 8.27 17.06 7.47
C ASP A 81 7.93 16.03 8.55
N GLY A 82 8.96 15.53 9.23
CA GLY A 82 8.83 14.56 10.32
C GLY A 82 9.24 13.15 9.90
N HIS A 83 10.11 12.54 10.70
CA HIS A 83 10.64 11.20 10.42
C HIS A 83 9.57 10.13 10.60
N GLN A 84 8.66 10.30 11.57
CA GLN A 84 7.59 9.33 11.82
C GLN A 84 6.55 9.39 10.70
N ARG A 85 6.19 10.58 10.22
CA ARG A 85 5.28 10.73 9.07
C ARG A 85 5.85 10.09 7.81
N LYS A 86 7.12 10.36 7.50
CA LYS A 86 7.81 9.72 6.37
C LYS A 86 7.83 8.21 6.50
N ALA A 87 8.05 7.67 7.69
CA ALA A 87 8.00 6.23 7.92
C ALA A 87 6.60 5.63 7.63
N VAL A 88 5.53 6.30 8.06
CA VAL A 88 4.15 5.88 7.76
C VAL A 88 3.86 5.91 6.26
N LEU A 89 4.25 6.98 5.57
CA LEU A 89 4.06 7.10 4.12
C LEU A 89 4.88 6.06 3.34
N ASN A 90 6.10 5.76 3.79
CA ASN A 90 6.91 4.69 3.20
C ASN A 90 6.31 3.29 3.43
N PHE A 91 5.69 3.05 4.58
CA PHE A 91 4.93 1.82 4.82
C PHE A 91 3.79 1.72 3.80
N MET A 92 3.01 2.79 3.63
CA MET A 92 1.91 2.81 2.65
C MET A 92 2.43 2.57 1.23
N ALA A 93 3.54 3.19 0.83
CA ALA A 93 4.20 2.94 -0.46
C ALA A 93 4.58 1.47 -0.65
N MET A 94 5.08 0.82 0.41
CA MET A 94 5.37 -0.61 0.38
C MET A 94 4.11 -1.45 0.16
N MET A 95 3.00 -1.11 0.83
CA MET A 95 1.73 -1.85 0.67
C MET A 95 1.23 -1.79 -0.77
N GLU A 96 1.30 -0.62 -1.42
CA GLU A 96 0.91 -0.50 -2.82
C GLU A 96 1.76 -1.40 -3.73
N ASN A 97 3.09 -1.40 -3.56
CA ASN A 97 4.00 -2.12 -4.44
C ASN A 97 4.09 -3.64 -4.19
N ALA A 98 4.00 -4.07 -2.94
CA ALA A 98 4.29 -5.47 -2.57
C ALA A 98 3.05 -6.27 -2.18
N VAL A 99 1.90 -5.60 -1.97
CA VAL A 99 0.66 -6.27 -1.54
C VAL A 99 -0.48 -6.02 -2.53
N HIS A 100 -0.65 -4.80 -3.02
CA HIS A 100 -1.78 -4.47 -3.90
C HIS A 100 -1.51 -4.72 -5.39
N ALA A 101 -0.36 -4.27 -5.91
CA ALA A 101 0.02 -4.41 -7.32
C ALA A 101 0.30 -5.87 -7.74
#